data_AF-A0A654E9I1-F1
#
_entry.id   AF-A0A654E9I1-F1
#
_cell.length_a   1.000
_cell.length_b   1.000
_cell.length_c   1.000
_cell.angle_alpha   90.00
_cell.angle_beta   90.00
_cell.angle_gamma   90.00
#
_symmetry.space_group_name_H-M   'P 1'
#
loop_
_entity.id
_entity.type
_entity.pdbx_description
1 polymer ?
#
loop_
_entity_poly.entity_id
_entity_poly.type
_entity_poly.pdbx_seq_one_letter_code
_entity_poly.pdbx_strand_id
1 'polypeptide(L)'
;MAKYNEIAKKKREAKADRKRAIHGDPLTNKLKTRTPVPSVSGKRQRKLLRKWRREQKDMVEKGLVTMEDVEMASAQAASEDSKKSKFSVKKSLKLNKLNNKGKKKKNQKASGEKSADCMLE
;
A
#
# COMPACT_ATOMS: atom_id res chain seq x y z
N MET A 1 -10.76 28.85 -28.72
CA MET A 1 -10.60 27.73 -27.76
C MET A 1 -9.39 26.84 -28.06
N ALA A 2 -9.07 26.53 -29.33
CA ALA A 2 -7.95 25.64 -29.70
C ALA A 2 -6.54 26.14 -29.29
N LYS A 3 -6.26 27.44 -29.48
CA LYS A 3 -4.95 28.05 -29.20
C LYS A 3 -4.49 27.91 -27.74
N TYR A 4 -5.40 28.02 -26.78
CA TYR A 4 -5.06 27.84 -25.36
C TYR A 4 -4.68 26.39 -25.05
N ASN A 5 -5.38 25.43 -25.65
CA ASN A 5 -5.09 24.00 -25.48
C ASN A 5 -3.73 23.62 -26.05
N GLU A 6 -3.33 24.21 -27.18
CA GLU A 6 -2.00 24.03 -27.77
C GLU A 6 -0.89 24.60 -26.87
N ILE A 7 -1.07 25.82 -26.35
CA ILE A 7 -0.12 26.43 -25.40
C ILE A 7 -0.02 25.59 -24.13
N ALA A 8 -1.14 25.09 -23.61
CA ALA A 8 -1.15 24.22 -22.43
C ALA A 8 -0.46 22.88 -22.70
N LYS A 9 -0.62 22.28 -23.89
CA LYS A 9 0.09 21.07 -24.30
C LYS A 9 1.61 21.30 -24.35
N LYS A 10 2.06 22.36 -25.03
CA LYS A 10 3.49 22.74 -25.10
C LYS A 10 4.09 22.96 -23.71
N LYS A 11 3.37 23.63 -22.81
CA LYS A 11 3.81 23.81 -21.41
C LYS A 11 3.93 22.48 -20.65
N ARG A 12 3.02 21.53 -20.86
CA ARG A 12 3.09 20.19 -20.23
C ARG A 12 4.29 19.40 -20.74
N GLU A 13 4.56 19.46 -22.04
CA GLU A 13 5.69 18.80 -22.68
C GLU A 13 7.01 19.34 -22.16
N ALA A 14 7.21 20.67 -22.19
CA ALA A 14 8.42 21.31 -21.66
C ALA A 14 8.67 20.97 -20.18
N LYS A 15 7.60 20.86 -19.37
CA LYS A 15 7.70 20.43 -17.97
C LYS A 15 8.11 18.95 -17.84
N ALA A 16 7.64 18.09 -18.74
CA ALA A 16 8.02 16.68 -18.77
C ALA A 16 9.48 16.51 -19.18
N ASP A 17 9.94 17.25 -20.19
CA ASP A 17 11.32 17.21 -20.66
C ASP A 17 12.28 17.72 -19.59
N ARG A 18 11.94 18.82 -18.91
CA ARG A 18 12.71 19.29 -17.75
C ARG A 18 12.81 18.23 -16.65
N LYS A 19 11.73 17.48 -16.38
CA LYS A 19 11.75 16.39 -15.41
C LYS A 19 12.65 15.24 -15.86
N ARG A 20 12.63 14.88 -17.15
CA ARG A 20 13.53 13.85 -17.71
C ARG A 20 14.99 14.29 -17.67
N ALA A 21 15.29 15.56 -17.95
CA ALA A 21 16.65 16.08 -17.86
C ALA A 21 17.23 16.05 -16.42
N ILE A 22 16.40 16.34 -15.41
CA ILE A 22 16.85 16.41 -14.01
C ILE A 22 16.84 15.02 -13.33
N HIS A 23 15.84 14.19 -13.61
CA HIS A 23 15.58 12.95 -12.87
C HIS A 23 15.56 11.68 -13.74
N GLY A 24 15.75 11.83 -15.05
CA GLY A 24 15.82 10.72 -15.98
C GLY A 24 17.12 9.95 -15.84
N ASP A 25 17.10 8.72 -16.34
CA ASP A 25 18.30 7.92 -16.49
C ASP A 25 19.23 8.55 -17.54
N PRO A 26 20.55 8.69 -17.28
CA PRO A 26 21.48 9.32 -18.22
C PRO A 26 21.57 8.59 -19.58
N LEU A 27 21.34 7.28 -19.63
CA LEU A 27 21.44 6.51 -20.87
C LEU A 27 20.13 6.55 -21.68
N THR A 28 18.98 6.49 -21.00
CA THR A 28 17.68 6.35 -21.68
C THR A 28 16.83 7.63 -21.68
N ASN A 29 17.23 8.63 -20.89
CA ASN A 29 16.50 9.88 -20.65
C ASN A 29 15.04 9.66 -20.20
N LYS A 30 14.71 8.46 -19.71
CA LYS A 30 13.38 8.11 -19.19
C LYS A 30 13.39 8.27 -17.68
N LEU A 31 12.26 8.74 -17.15
CA LEU A 31 12.02 8.78 -15.70
C LEU A 31 11.91 7.34 -15.18
N LYS A 32 12.61 7.02 -14.09
CA LYS A 32 12.48 5.73 -13.41
C LYS A 32 11.07 5.62 -12.81
N THR A 33 10.25 4.73 -13.35
CA THR A 33 8.96 4.39 -12.77
C THR A 33 9.18 3.34 -11.68
N ARG A 34 8.98 3.72 -10.41
CA ARG A 34 8.99 2.74 -9.32
C ARG A 34 7.77 1.85 -9.47
N THR A 35 7.99 0.56 -9.76
CA THR A 35 6.91 -0.43 -9.73
C THR A 35 6.37 -0.48 -8.29
N PRO A 36 5.06 -0.32 -8.07
CA PRO A 36 4.50 -0.49 -6.74
C PRO A 36 4.81 -1.90 -6.27
N VAL A 37 5.25 -2.03 -5.01
CA VAL A 37 5.45 -3.36 -4.41
C VAL A 37 4.08 -4.04 -4.39
N PRO A 38 3.94 -5.25 -4.96
CA PRO A 38 2.67 -5.94 -4.96
C PRO A 38 2.23 -6.23 -3.53
N SER A 39 1.00 -5.86 -3.18
CA SER A 39 0.44 -6.20 -1.88
C SER A 39 0.26 -7.71 -1.75
N VAL A 40 0.82 -8.30 -0.70
CA VAL A 40 0.67 -9.73 -0.44
C VAL A 40 -0.70 -9.99 0.17
N SER A 41 -1.52 -10.85 -0.45
CA SER A 41 -2.81 -11.28 0.12
C SER A 41 -2.63 -11.91 1.50
N GLY A 42 -3.59 -11.71 2.42
CA GLY A 42 -3.56 -12.29 3.77
C GLY A 42 -3.40 -13.81 3.78
N LYS A 43 -3.95 -14.53 2.79
CA LYS A 43 -3.74 -15.98 2.61
C LYS A 43 -2.27 -16.30 2.33
N ARG A 44 -1.61 -15.50 1.48
CA ARG A 44 -0.19 -15.66 1.14
C ARG A 44 0.70 -15.26 2.32
N GLN A 45 0.37 -14.20 3.07
CA GLN A 45 1.06 -13.86 4.31
C GLN A 45 0.99 -15.02 5.32
N ARG A 46 -0.20 -15.58 5.56
CA ARG A 46 -0.38 -16.73 6.47
C ARG A 46 0.41 -17.96 5.99
N LYS A 47 0.46 -18.22 4.68
CA LYS A 47 1.27 -19.30 4.09
C LYS A 47 2.76 -19.07 4.30
N LEU A 48 3.26 -17.86 4.06
CA LEU A 48 4.67 -17.50 4.27
C LEU A 48 5.06 -17.64 5.74
N LEU A 49 4.23 -17.14 6.67
CA LEU A 49 4.47 -17.29 8.11
C LEU A 49 4.47 -18.75 8.56
N ARG A 50 3.63 -19.61 7.95
CA ARG A 50 3.62 -21.05 8.25
C ARG A 50 4.86 -21.75 7.70
N LYS A 51 5.30 -21.41 6.48
CA LYS A 51 6.54 -21.93 5.90
C LYS A 51 7.75 -21.53 6.74
N TRP A 52 7.85 -20.25 7.06
CA TRP A 52 8.91 -19.72 7.90
C TRP A 52 8.96 -20.42 9.27
N ARG A 53 7.81 -20.62 9.93
CA ARG A 53 7.77 -21.39 11.20
C ARG A 53 8.19 -22.85 11.07
N ARG A 54 7.97 -23.49 9.92
CA ARG A 54 8.45 -24.86 9.68
C ARG A 54 9.95 -24.86 9.46
N GLU A 55 10.45 -23.96 8.62
CA GLU A 55 11.89 -23.80 8.37
C GLU A 55 12.67 -23.54 9.66
N GLN A 56 12.15 -22.69 10.56
CA GLN A 56 12.75 -22.47 11.88
C GLN A 56 12.76 -23.74 12.75
N LYS A 57 11.68 -24.54 12.73
CA LYS A 57 11.65 -25.82 13.46
C LYS A 57 12.63 -26.83 12.88
N ASP A 58 12.68 -26.94 11.56
CA ASP A 58 13.62 -27.83 10.86
C ASP A 58 15.07 -27.42 11.13
N MET A 59 15.35 -26.12 11.27
CA MET A 59 16.68 -25.62 11.66
C MET A 59 17.06 -26.04 13.08
N VAL A 60 16.12 -25.97 14.03
CA VAL A 60 16.32 -26.44 15.41
C VAL A 60 16.52 -27.95 15.44
N GLU A 61 15.71 -28.72 14.72
CA GLU A 61 15.82 -30.18 14.65
C GLU A 61 17.14 -30.65 14.01
N LYS A 62 17.65 -29.91 13.02
CA LYS A 62 18.96 -30.13 12.42
C LYS A 62 20.13 -29.63 13.27
N GLY A 63 19.86 -29.04 14.44
CA GLY A 63 20.88 -28.47 15.33
C GLY A 63 21.57 -27.22 14.77
N LEU A 64 21.01 -26.60 13.73
CA LEU A 64 21.57 -25.40 13.09
C LEU A 64 21.25 -24.12 13.87
N VAL A 65 20.27 -24.18 14.78
CA VAL A 65 19.98 -23.13 15.76
C VAL A 65 19.94 -23.80 17.12
N THR A 66 20.85 -23.40 18.00
CA THR A 66 20.91 -23.85 19.39
C THR A 66 20.24 -22.83 20.31
N MET A 67 19.90 -23.23 21.54
CA MET A 67 19.34 -22.32 22.54
C MET A 67 20.29 -21.14 22.83
N GLU A 68 21.61 -21.37 22.77
CA GLU A 68 22.63 -20.35 22.97
C GLU A 68 22.59 -19.25 21.89
N ASP A 69 22.35 -19.62 20.63
CA ASP A 69 22.21 -18.65 19.52
C ASP A 69 21.01 -17.72 19.73
N VAL A 70 19.93 -18.27 20.28
CA VAL A 70 18.71 -17.50 20.60
C VAL A 70 18.97 -16.54 21.75
N GLU A 71 19.71 -16.97 22.77
CA GLU A 71 20.08 -16.14 23.93
C GLU A 71 21.00 -14.99 23.52
N MET A 72 22.02 -15.25 22.70
CA MET A 72 22.92 -14.20 22.18
C MET A 72 22.17 -13.17 21.33
N ALA A 73 21.26 -13.60 20.44
CA ALA A 73 20.46 -12.69 19.63
C ALA A 73 19.52 -11.81 20.47
N SER A 74 18.95 -12.38 21.54
CA SER A 74 18.05 -11.66 22.45
C SER A 74 18.78 -10.59 23.25
N ALA A 75 19.99 -10.88 23.73
CA ALA A 75 20.84 -9.93 24.43
C ALA A 75 21.25 -8.75 23.53
N GLN A 76 21.54 -9.02 22.26
CA GLN A 76 21.92 -7.98 21.31
C GLN A 76 20.73 -7.05 20.98
N ALA A 77 19.53 -7.60 20.76
CA ALA A 77 18.34 -6.81 20.50
C ALA A 77 17.94 -5.88 21.67
N ALA A 78 18.12 -6.33 22.91
CA ALA A 78 17.83 -5.51 24.10
C ALA A 78 18.73 -4.26 24.21
N SER A 79 19.92 -4.29 23.62
CA SER A 79 20.86 -3.15 23.64
C SER A 79 20.50 -2.02 22.65
N GLU A 80 19.71 -2.31 21.61
CA GLU A 80 19.42 -1.37 20.52
C GLU A 80 18.12 -0.56 20.69
N ASP A 81 17.24 -0.95 21.62
CA ASP A 81 15.89 -0.39 21.78
C ASP A 81 15.81 1.03 22.40
N SER A 82 16.95 1.69 22.60
CA SER A 82 17.07 2.96 23.35
C SER A 82 16.76 4.25 22.57
N LYS A 83 16.37 4.19 21.28
CA LYS A 83 16.20 5.39 20.43
C LYS A 83 14.78 5.57 19.87
N LYS A 84 13.78 5.73 20.73
CA LYS A 84 12.42 6.14 20.32
C LYS A 84 12.28 7.67 20.27
N SER A 85 12.49 8.27 19.10
CA SER A 85 12.25 9.71 18.89
C SER A 85 10.74 10.02 18.87
N LYS A 86 10.26 10.86 19.79
CA LYS A 86 8.86 11.30 19.86
C LYS A 86 8.55 12.30 18.75
N PHE A 87 7.86 11.87 17.68
CA PHE A 87 7.36 12.76 16.64
C PHE A 87 6.01 13.37 17.06
N SER A 88 5.94 14.70 17.17
CA SER A 88 4.69 15.40 17.52
C SER A 88 3.86 15.67 16.26
N VAL A 89 2.71 15.01 16.14
CA VAL A 89 1.77 15.24 15.03
C VAL A 89 0.79 16.35 15.43
N LYS A 90 0.82 17.50 14.74
CA LYS A 90 -0.16 18.57 14.92
C LYS A 90 -1.53 18.11 14.37
N LYS A 91 -2.52 18.02 15.25
CA LYS A 91 -3.89 17.55 14.98
C LYS A 91 -4.72 18.59 14.22
N SER A 92 -4.50 18.81 12.92
CA SER A 92 -5.44 19.62 12.12
C SER A 92 -5.28 19.46 10.60
N LEU A 93 -5.50 18.27 10.08
CA LEU A 93 -5.82 18.09 8.65
C LEU A 93 -7.31 17.78 8.52
N LYS A 94 -8.13 18.81 8.25
CA LYS A 94 -9.54 18.65 7.89
C LYS A 94 -9.61 18.03 6.50
N LEU A 95 -9.90 16.73 6.43
CA LEU A 95 -10.18 16.04 5.17
C LEU A 95 -11.58 16.42 4.71
N ASN A 96 -11.67 17.19 3.62
CA ASN A 96 -12.94 17.51 2.97
C ASN A 96 -13.48 16.23 2.30
N LYS A 97 -14.59 15.70 2.83
CA LYS A 97 -15.31 14.56 2.25
C LYS A 97 -15.94 15.00 0.93
N LEU A 98 -15.52 14.42 -0.18
CA LEU A 98 -16.13 14.64 -1.50
C LEU A 98 -17.50 13.95 -1.55
N ASN A 99 -18.57 14.74 -1.68
CA ASN A 99 -19.93 14.25 -1.82
C ASN A 99 -20.16 13.77 -3.27
N ASN A 100 -20.17 12.46 -3.49
CA ASN A 100 -20.57 11.87 -4.77
C ASN A 100 -22.10 11.93 -4.94
N LYS A 101 -22.59 12.94 -5.66
CA LYS A 101 -24.01 13.06 -6.05
C LYS A 101 -24.27 12.15 -7.26
N GLY A 102 -24.55 10.87 -7.01
CA GLY A 102 -24.96 9.91 -8.05
C GLY A 102 -26.32 10.28 -8.64
N LYS A 103 -26.37 10.55 -9.95
CA LYS A 103 -27.61 10.78 -10.70
C LYS A 103 -28.39 9.46 -10.81
N LYS A 104 -29.46 9.30 -10.04
CA LYS A 104 -30.45 8.23 -10.28
C LYS A 104 -31.49 8.71 -11.30
N LYS A 105 -31.43 8.17 -12.52
CA LYS A 105 -32.60 8.17 -13.42
C LYS A 105 -33.59 7.16 -12.87
N LYS A 106 -34.76 7.64 -12.44
CA LYS A 106 -35.88 6.82 -11.99
C LYS A 106 -36.74 6.54 -13.22
N ASN A 107 -36.83 5.28 -13.62
CA ASN A 107 -37.88 4.81 -14.51
C ASN A 107 -38.34 3.42 -14.09
N GLN A 108 -39.66 3.28 -14.16
CA GLN A 108 -40.49 2.09 -14.09
C GLN A 108 -41.00 1.62 -12.72
N LYS A 109 -42.32 1.50 -12.76
CA LYS A 109 -43.32 1.17 -11.75
C LYS A 109 -43.59 -0.32 -11.87
N ALA A 110 -43.54 -1.05 -10.75
CA ALA A 110 -44.33 -2.26 -10.55
C ALA A 110 -44.50 -2.45 -9.03
N SER A 111 -45.73 -2.27 -8.59
CA SER A 111 -46.25 -2.57 -7.26
C SER A 111 -46.46 -4.09 -7.11
N GLY A 112 -46.25 -4.62 -5.91
CA GLY A 112 -46.76 -5.95 -5.53
C GLY A 112 -45.86 -6.72 -4.57
N GLU A 113 -46.02 -6.41 -3.28
CA GLU A 113 -45.87 -7.25 -2.08
C GLU A 113 -45.08 -8.57 -2.17
N LYS A 114 -44.05 -8.71 -1.32
CA LYS A 114 -43.76 -9.99 -0.64
C LYS A 114 -43.43 -9.74 0.84
N SER A 115 -44.19 -10.45 1.64
CA SER A 115 -44.20 -10.61 3.09
C SER A 115 -42.82 -10.82 3.69
N ALA A 116 -42.62 -10.19 4.85
CA ALA A 116 -41.57 -10.55 5.78
C ALA A 116 -41.82 -11.95 6.34
N ASP A 117 -40.82 -12.82 6.25
CA ASP A 117 -40.55 -13.77 7.34
C ASP A 117 -39.04 -13.97 7.43
N CYS A 118 -38.53 -13.84 8.64
CA CYS A 118 -37.12 -13.87 8.99
C CYS A 118 -36.96 -14.96 10.02
N MET A 119 -36.51 -16.14 9.61
CA MET A 119 -35.85 -17.13 10.48
C MET A 119 -34.99 -18.06 9.63
N LEU A 120 -33.68 -18.13 9.92
CA LEU A 120 -32.94 -19.38 9.81
C LEU A 120 -31.67 -19.33 10.68
N GLU A 121 -31.47 -20.44 11.36
CA GLU A 121 -30.40 -20.80 12.32
C GLU A 121 -28.98 -20.70 11.77
#